data_AF-A0A6C8GQJ6-F1
#
_entry.id   AF-A0A6C8GQJ6-F1
#
_cell.length_a   1.000
_cell.length_b   1.000
_cell.length_c   1.000
_cell.angle_alpha   90.00
_cell.angle_beta   90.00
_cell.angle_gamma   90.00
#
_symmetry.space_group_name_H-M   'P 1'
#
loop_
_entity.id
_entity.type
_entity.pdbx_description
1 polymer ?
#
loop_
_entity_poly.entity_id
_entity_poly.type
_entity_poly.pdbx_seq_one_letter_code
_entity_poly.pdbx_strand_id
1 'polypeptide(L)'
;KANQALKDAPTFAGIVGLTNTAFTLRVSFTTLPLKQWTVRFALDSQVKKHFDLANVRAPVQTYQVLPAPAGGPSPDSLPPREPTI
;
A
#
# COMPACT_ATOMS: atom_id res chain seq x y z
N LYS A 1 -7.84 24.31 -6.33
CA LYS A 1 -8.25 24.87 -5.00
C LYS A 1 -7.42 24.34 -3.83
N ALA A 2 -7.00 23.07 -3.76
CA ALA A 2 -6.18 22.55 -2.65
C ALA A 2 -4.79 23.22 -2.50
N ASN A 3 -4.11 23.54 -3.60
CA ASN A 3 -2.81 24.22 -3.58
C ASN A 3 -2.85 25.62 -2.91
N GLN A 4 -4.01 26.29 -2.91
CA GLN A 4 -4.18 27.58 -2.25
C GLN A 4 -4.21 27.46 -0.71
N ALA A 5 -4.42 26.25 -0.19
CA ALA A 5 -4.49 25.98 1.25
C ALA A 5 -3.13 25.61 1.86
N LEU A 6 -2.07 25.57 1.05
CA LEU A 6 -0.69 25.35 1.50
C LEU A 6 -0.07 26.69 1.91
N LYS A 7 0.62 26.70 3.06
CA LYS A 7 1.39 27.85 3.53
C LYS A 7 2.82 27.84 2.96
N ASP A 8 3.39 26.65 2.82
CA ASP A 8 4.77 26.42 2.39
C ASP A 8 4.85 25.35 1.29
N ALA A 9 6.03 25.22 0.70
CA ALA A 9 6.35 24.11 -0.18
C ALA A 9 6.32 22.76 0.59
N PRO A 10 5.85 21.67 -0.04
CA PRO A 10 5.84 20.36 0.60
C PRO A 10 7.24 19.79 0.76
N THR A 11 7.49 19.15 1.90
CA THR A 11 8.77 18.50 2.20
C THR A 11 8.66 16.99 2.03
N PHE A 12 9.50 16.42 1.18
CA PHE A 12 9.60 14.98 1.00
C PHE A 12 10.70 14.42 1.90
N ALA A 13 10.33 13.56 2.85
CA ALA A 13 11.29 12.96 3.78
C ALA A 13 11.89 11.64 3.24
N GLY A 14 11.37 11.10 2.13
CA GLY A 14 11.80 9.81 1.60
C GLY A 14 11.16 8.62 2.32
N ILE A 15 11.87 7.50 2.34
CA ILE A 15 11.44 6.26 2.98
C ILE A 15 11.61 6.39 4.49
N VAL A 16 10.52 6.19 5.24
CA VAL A 16 10.51 6.30 6.71
C VAL A 16 10.24 4.98 7.43
N GLY A 17 9.97 3.91 6.69
CA GLY A 17 9.74 2.60 7.26
C GLY A 17 9.77 1.51 6.19
N LEU A 18 10.25 0.35 6.58
CA LEU A 18 10.28 -0.85 5.75
C LEU A 18 9.53 -1.96 6.48
N THR A 19 8.72 -2.71 5.73
CA THR A 19 8.09 -3.96 6.18
C THR A 19 8.51 -5.07 5.22
N ASN A 20 8.10 -6.31 5.52
CA ASN A 20 8.44 -7.45 4.66
C ASN A 20 7.89 -7.31 3.23
N THR A 21 6.82 -6.55 3.04
CA THR A 21 6.08 -6.46 1.77
C THR A 21 5.90 -5.03 1.25
N ALA A 22 6.36 -4.01 2.00
CA ALA A 22 6.15 -2.61 1.69
C ALA A 22 7.28 -1.71 2.17
N PHE A 23 7.32 -0.51 1.63
CA PHE A 23 8.01 0.62 2.24
C PHE A 23 7.05 1.81 2.35
N THR A 24 7.24 2.64 3.36
CA THR A 24 6.40 3.81 3.62
C THR A 24 7.15 5.07 3.25
N LEU A 25 6.57 5.90 2.38
CA LEU A 25 7.06 7.24 2.06
C LEU A 25 6.36 8.28 2.93
N ARG A 26 7.09 9.29 3.40
CA ARG A 26 6.52 10.43 4.12
C ARG A 26 6.68 11.73 3.35
N VAL A 27 5.58 12.45 3.26
CA VAL A 27 5.52 13.83 2.81
C VAL A 27 4.85 14.68 3.88
N SER A 28 5.36 15.89 4.10
CA SER A 28 4.87 16.83 5.11
C SER A 28 4.43 18.12 4.44
N PHE A 29 3.27 18.64 4.84
CA PHE A 29 2.68 19.87 4.32
C PHE A 29 2.36 20.82 5.47
N THR A 30 2.70 22.09 5.30
CA THR A 30 2.17 23.17 6.15
C THR A 30 0.92 23.72 5.50
N THR A 31 -0.22 23.70 6.20
CA THR A 31 -1.50 24.21 5.65
C THR A 31 -2.05 25.39 6.45
N LEU A 32 -3.00 26.11 5.85
CA LEU A 32 -3.89 27.00 6.59
C LEU A 32 -4.65 26.22 7.68
N PRO A 33 -4.94 26.85 8.84
CA PRO A 33 -5.75 26.21 9.88
C PRO A 33 -7.10 25.77 9.31
N LEU A 34 -7.63 24.66 9.83
CA LEU A 34 -8.90 24.04 9.41
C LEU A 34 -8.96 23.51 7.96
N LYS A 35 -7.87 23.60 7.18
CA LYS A 35 -7.81 23.07 5.79
C LYS A 35 -7.03 21.75 5.65
N GLN A 36 -6.58 21.18 6.76
CA GLN A 36 -5.77 19.96 6.81
C GLN A 36 -6.44 18.80 6.07
N TRP A 37 -7.68 18.48 6.42
CA TRP A 37 -8.43 17.36 5.84
C TRP A 37 -8.67 17.53 4.34
N THR A 38 -8.98 18.75 3.90
CA THR A 38 -9.16 19.06 2.47
C THR A 38 -7.87 18.80 1.68
N VAL A 39 -6.72 19.21 2.23
CA VAL A 39 -5.42 18.96 1.61
C VAL A 39 -5.10 17.47 1.60
N ARG A 40 -5.30 16.76 2.73
CA ARG A 40 -5.04 15.31 2.81
C ARG A 40 -5.87 14.50 1.81
N PHE A 41 -7.13 14.87 1.63
CA PHE A 41 -8.04 14.19 0.71
C PHE A 41 -7.68 14.46 -0.76
N ALA A 42 -7.38 15.71 -1.11
CA ALA A 42 -6.93 16.06 -2.46
C ALA A 42 -5.59 15.38 -2.80
N LEU A 43 -4.67 15.32 -1.83
CA LEU A 43 -3.41 14.59 -1.96
C LEU A 43 -3.65 13.11 -2.22
N ASP A 44 -4.55 12.46 -1.48
CA ASP A 44 -4.86 11.04 -1.66
C ASP A 44 -5.32 10.71 -3.09
N SER A 45 -6.23 11.54 -3.62
CA SER A 45 -6.71 11.42 -5.00
C SER A 45 -5.60 11.59 -6.03
N GLN A 46 -4.70 12.55 -5.82
CA GLN A 46 -3.56 12.78 -6.70
C GLN A 46 -2.53 11.66 -6.62
N VAL A 47 -2.19 11.21 -5.42
CA VAL A 47 -1.26 10.09 -5.19
C VAL A 47 -1.78 8.84 -5.86
N LYS A 48 -3.06 8.50 -5.64
CA LYS A 48 -3.69 7.36 -6.31
C LYS A 48 -3.57 7.46 -7.84
N LYS A 49 -3.99 8.59 -8.43
CA LYS A 49 -3.91 8.79 -9.88
C LYS A 49 -2.49 8.63 -10.42
N HIS A 50 -1.48 9.21 -9.75
CA HIS A 50 -0.10 9.11 -10.21
C HIS A 50 0.48 7.71 -10.00
N PHE A 51 0.09 7.01 -8.94
CA PHE A 51 0.53 5.65 -8.68
C PHE A 51 -0.07 4.69 -9.70
N ASP A 52 -1.35 4.84 -10.05
CA ASP A 52 -2.01 4.07 -11.10
C ASP A 52 -1.31 4.32 -12.46
N LEU A 53 -0.98 5.58 -12.80
CA LEU A 53 -0.27 5.93 -14.05
C LEU A 53 1.16 5.41 -14.11
N ALA A 54 1.88 5.42 -12.99
CA ALA A 54 3.24 4.89 -12.89
C ALA A 54 3.27 3.37 -12.65
N ASN A 55 2.12 2.71 -12.69
CA ASN A 55 1.94 1.28 -12.43
C ASN A 55 2.54 0.83 -11.07
N VAL A 56 2.48 1.70 -10.05
CA VAL A 56 2.93 1.42 -8.69
C VAL A 56 1.86 0.55 -8.01
N ARG A 57 2.23 -0.69 -7.68
CA ARG A 57 1.34 -1.64 -7.01
C ARG A 57 1.25 -1.36 -5.51
N ALA A 58 0.06 -1.52 -4.95
CA ALA A 58 -0.10 -1.59 -3.51
C ALA A 58 0.69 -2.78 -2.92
N PRO A 59 1.14 -2.69 -1.66
CA PRO A 59 1.79 -3.81 -0.99
C PRO A 59 0.89 -5.04 -0.97
N VAL A 60 1.39 -6.17 -1.47
CA VAL A 60 0.69 -7.45 -1.45
C VAL A 60 1.47 -8.44 -0.63
N GLN A 61 0.76 -9.28 0.11
CA GLN A 61 1.39 -10.40 0.80
C GLN A 61 1.85 -11.43 -0.24
N THR A 62 3.13 -11.76 -0.21
CA THR A 62 3.72 -12.83 -1.04
C THR A 62 3.94 -14.07 -0.18
N TYR A 63 3.44 -15.22 -0.62
CA TYR A 63 3.69 -16.51 0.00
C TYR A 63 4.46 -17.42 -0.97
N GLN A 64 5.43 -18.17 -0.45
CA GLN A 64 6.15 -19.18 -1.21
C GLN A 64 5.63 -20.56 -0.80
N VAL A 65 5.00 -21.26 -1.74
CA VAL A 65 4.63 -22.66 -1.54
C VAL A 65 5.87 -23.52 -1.78
N LEU A 66 6.24 -24.34 -0.79
CA LEU A 66 7.30 -25.32 -0.97
C LEU A 66 6.71 -26.59 -1.60
N PRO A 67 7.26 -27.09 -2.72
CA PRO A 67 6.80 -28.36 -3.30
C PRO A 67 6.95 -29.49 -2.27
N ALA A 68 5.97 -30.40 -2.22
CA ALA A 68 6.10 -31.60 -1.42
C ALA A 68 7.32 -32.40 -1.90
N PRO A 69 8.08 -33.03 -0.97
CA PRO A 69 9.21 -33.87 -1.35
C PRO A 69 8.74 -34.93 -2.35
N ALA A 70 9.51 -35.14 -3.41
CA ALA A 70 9.24 -36.13 -4.45
C ALA A 70 9.12 -37.52 -3.80
N GLY A 71 7.89 -37.97 -3.56
CA GLY A 71 7.59 -39.22 -2.85
C GLY A 71 6.38 -39.18 -1.90
N GLY A 72 5.78 -38.01 -1.63
CA GLY A 72 4.52 -37.90 -0.89
C GLY A 72 3.28 -38.14 -1.77
N PRO A 73 2.17 -38.68 -1.23
CA PRO A 73 0.96 -38.97 -2.01
C PRO A 73 0.38 -37.69 -2.65
N SER A 74 -0.08 -37.83 -3.90
CA SER A 74 -0.65 -36.77 -4.73
C SER A 74 -1.81 -36.04 -4.02
N PRO A 75 -1.94 -34.71 -4.18
CA PRO A 75 -2.98 -33.92 -3.51
C PRO A 75 -4.43 -34.30 -3.87
N ASP A 76 -4.63 -35.06 -4.95
CA ASP A 76 -5.93 -35.65 -5.35
C ASP A 76 -6.45 -36.74 -4.40
N SER A 77 -5.66 -37.18 -3.41
CA SER A 77 -6.06 -38.26 -2.49
C SER A 77 -6.60 -37.78 -1.13
N LEU A 78 -6.70 -36.47 -0.88
CA LEU A 78 -7.24 -35.95 0.37
C LEU A 78 -8.74 -35.65 0.24
N PRO A 79 -9.60 -36.21 1.11
CA PRO A 79 -11.04 -35.97 1.03
C PRO A 79 -11.35 -34.47 1.25
N PRO A 80 -12.42 -33.94 0.63
CA PRO A 80 -12.81 -32.54 0.81
C PRO A 80 -12.95 -32.20 2.29
N ARG A 81 -12.14 -31.25 2.79
CA ARG A 81 -12.33 -30.68 4.12
C ARG A 81 -13.45 -29.65 4.03
N GLU A 82 -14.62 -30.00 4.56
CA GLU A 82 -15.73 -29.07 4.73
C GLU A 82 -15.29 -27.85 5.57
N PRO A 83 -15.69 -26.62 5.20
CA PRO A 83 -15.41 -25.44 6.00
C PRO A 83 -16.26 -25.48 7.27
N THR A 84 -15.64 -25.66 8.43
CA THR A 84 -16.29 -25.38 9.71
C THR A 84 -16.36 -23.87 9.89
N ILE A 85 -17.58 -23.35 10.12
CA ILE A 85 -17.91 -21.97 10.52
C ILE A 85 -17.24 -21.60 11.84
#